data_AF-A0A4V5TJ94-F1
#
_entry.id   AF-A0A4V5TJ94-F1
#
_cell.length_a   1.000
_cell.length_b   1.000
_cell.length_c   1.000
_cell.angle_alpha   90.00
_cell.angle_beta   90.00
_cell.angle_gamma   90.00
#
_symmetry.space_group_name_H-M   'P 1'
#
loop_
_entity.id
_entity.type
_entity.pdbx_description
1 polymer ?
#
loop_
_entity_poly.entity_id
_entity_poly.type
_entity_poly.pdbx_seq_one_letter_code
_entity_poly.pdbx_strand_id
1 'polypeptide(L)'
;MAPTGGSEETNQLEILTGANKDGRIKVVFDDGQTQKDIIQTVNMNDNTTTVFYKLLDAINQELRFDYHITGSGMTIYINEPTQEADKDITITLEDLDATGVTGVGSEWRKGVTRTGGVAEVNKLEITEAGSGSKDLSVNLPMETI
;
A
#
# COMPACT_ATOMS: atom_id res chain seq x y z
N MET A 1 26.29 10.18 -28.69
CA MET A 1 25.15 9.41 -28.14
C MET A 1 24.44 10.31 -27.16
N ALA A 2 23.19 10.69 -27.42
CA ALA A 2 22.33 11.23 -26.37
C ALA A 2 22.02 10.08 -25.41
N PRO A 3 21.96 10.30 -24.08
CA PRO A 3 21.40 9.29 -23.21
C PRO A 3 19.97 9.07 -23.68
N THR A 4 19.61 7.83 -23.98
CA THR A 4 18.21 7.42 -24.12
C THR A 4 17.59 7.63 -22.74
N GLY A 5 17.04 8.83 -22.53
CA GLY A 5 16.39 9.20 -21.27
C GLY A 5 15.28 8.20 -20.96
N GLY A 6 15.22 7.75 -19.71
CA GLY A 6 14.14 6.90 -19.23
C GLY A 6 12.80 7.61 -19.40
N SER A 7 11.73 6.82 -19.55
CA SER A 7 10.38 7.35 -19.39
C SER A 7 10.19 7.76 -17.93
N GLU A 8 9.46 8.86 -17.71
CA GLU A 8 9.05 9.27 -16.36
C GLU A 8 8.11 8.21 -15.77
N GLU A 9 8.40 7.75 -14.56
CA GLU A 9 7.62 6.76 -13.83
C GLU A 9 6.99 7.41 -12.59
N THR A 10 5.72 7.12 -12.38
CA THR A 10 4.94 7.59 -11.26
C THR A 10 4.45 6.39 -10.49
N ASN A 11 4.99 6.22 -9.29
CA ASN A 11 4.56 5.20 -8.36
C ASN A 11 3.49 5.76 -7.45
N GLN A 12 2.42 5.01 -7.24
CA GLN A 12 1.28 5.49 -6.50
C GLN A 12 0.79 4.48 -5.46
N LEU A 13 0.39 5.00 -4.31
CA LEU A 13 -0.30 4.26 -3.26
C LEU A 13 -1.67 4.92 -3.03
N GLU A 14 -2.74 4.21 -3.40
CA GLU A 14 -4.12 4.63 -3.11
C GLU A 14 -4.61 4.00 -1.81
N ILE A 15 -5.16 4.82 -0.91
CA ILE A 15 -5.76 4.36 0.34
C ILE A 15 -7.27 4.21 0.15
N LEU A 16 -7.79 3.00 0.39
CA LEU A 16 -9.18 2.65 0.10
C LEU A 16 -10.07 2.71 1.34
N THR A 17 -9.53 2.33 2.51
CA THR A 17 -10.31 2.29 3.76
C THR A 17 -9.55 2.90 4.94
N GLY A 18 -10.32 3.48 5.86
CA GLY A 18 -9.83 3.92 7.17
C GLY A 18 -9.71 2.76 8.17
N ALA A 19 -9.27 3.09 9.39
CA ALA A 19 -9.07 2.13 10.47
C ALA A 19 -10.34 1.93 11.31
N ASN A 20 -10.72 0.67 11.50
CA ASN A 20 -11.83 0.26 12.36
C ASN A 20 -11.37 -0.16 13.78
N LYS A 21 -10.06 -0.13 14.04
CA LYS A 21 -9.41 -0.53 15.28
C LYS A 21 -8.05 0.17 15.40
N ASP A 22 -7.58 0.39 16.62
CA ASP A 22 -6.21 0.83 16.89
C ASP A 22 -5.19 -0.23 16.44
N GLY A 23 -4.06 0.23 15.91
CA GLY A 23 -2.96 -0.65 15.57
C GLY A 23 -1.94 0.01 14.65
N ARG A 24 -1.19 -0.81 13.93
CA ARG A 24 -0.13 -0.38 13.03
C ARG A 24 -0.36 -0.90 11.63
N ILE A 25 0.04 -0.07 10.70
CA ILE A 25 0.15 -0.38 9.28
C ILE A 25 1.59 -0.13 8.84
N LYS A 26 2.03 -0.78 7.77
CA LYS A 26 3.37 -0.63 7.22
C LYS A 26 3.29 -0.40 5.73
N VAL A 27 3.94 0.67 5.27
CA VAL A 27 4.24 0.86 3.85
C VAL A 27 5.63 0.29 3.61
N VAL A 28 5.74 -0.64 2.67
CA VAL A 28 7.02 -1.13 2.16
C VAL A 28 7.29 -0.40 0.86
N PHE A 29 8.45 0.26 0.79
CA PHE A 29 8.98 0.90 -0.40
C PHE A 29 10.26 0.17 -0.79
N ASP A 30 10.38 -0.20 -2.06
CA ASP A 30 11.58 -0.81 -2.62
C ASP A 30 11.81 -0.29 -4.04
N ASP A 31 12.98 0.31 -4.31
CA ASP A 31 13.40 0.74 -5.65
C ASP A 31 14.47 -0.18 -6.28
N GLY A 32 14.67 -1.36 -5.70
CA GLY A 32 15.71 -2.33 -6.07
C GLY A 32 17.11 -2.00 -5.51
N GLN A 33 17.30 -0.80 -4.95
CA GLN A 33 18.55 -0.41 -4.27
C GLN A 33 18.33 -0.07 -2.79
N THR A 34 17.18 0.52 -2.49
CA THR A 34 16.78 1.01 -1.18
C THR A 34 15.46 0.37 -0.80
N GLN A 35 15.48 -0.41 0.27
CA GLN A 35 14.27 -0.93 0.90
C GLN A 35 13.97 -0.15 2.20
N LYS A 36 12.73 0.30 2.34
CA LYS A 36 12.24 1.05 3.51
C LYS A 36 10.93 0.48 4.01
N ASP A 37 10.91 0.18 5.31
CA ASP A 37 9.70 -0.21 6.05
C ASP A 37 9.22 0.99 6.87
N ILE A 38 8.11 1.59 6.46
CA ILE A 38 7.54 2.81 7.04
C ILE A 38 6.32 2.41 7.87
N ILE A 39 6.51 2.31 9.19
CA ILE A 39 5.46 1.87 10.12
C ILE A 39 4.72 3.08 10.68
N GLN A 40 3.38 3.04 10.62
CA GLN A 40 2.53 4.11 11.10
C GLN A 40 1.44 3.59 12.04
N THR A 41 1.23 4.31 13.15
CA THR A 41 0.12 4.03 14.07
C THR A 41 -1.17 4.67 13.56
N VAL A 42 -2.23 3.87 13.51
CA VAL A 42 -3.61 4.28 13.24
C VAL A 42 -4.47 4.07 14.47
N ASN A 43 -5.49 4.91 14.62
CA ASN A 43 -6.44 4.84 15.70
C ASN A 43 -7.80 4.39 15.18
N MET A 44 -8.58 3.76 16.03
CA MET A 44 -9.98 3.45 15.78
C MET A 44 -10.72 4.72 15.35
N ASN A 45 -11.44 4.63 14.23
CA ASN A 45 -12.18 5.73 13.60
C ASN A 45 -11.34 6.76 12.83
N ASP A 46 -10.03 6.52 12.63
CA ASP A 46 -9.30 7.24 11.60
C ASP A 46 -9.96 6.92 10.24
N ASN A 47 -10.67 7.90 9.68
CA ASN A 47 -11.24 7.75 8.35
C ASN A 47 -10.14 7.69 7.28
N THR A 48 -10.50 7.32 6.05
CA THR A 48 -9.56 7.17 4.93
C THR A 48 -8.67 8.41 4.74
N THR A 49 -9.24 9.62 4.87
CA THR A 49 -8.50 10.88 4.77
C THR A 49 -7.46 11.04 5.88
N THR A 50 -7.81 10.69 7.12
CA THR A 50 -6.87 10.74 8.24
C THR A 50 -5.72 9.75 8.06
N VAL A 51 -6.03 8.51 7.63
CA VAL A 51 -5.00 7.51 7.32
C VAL A 51 -4.10 7.98 6.18
N PHE A 52 -4.68 8.53 5.12
CA PHE A 52 -3.94 9.12 4.00
C PHE A 52 -2.93 10.17 4.47
N TYR A 53 -3.33 11.15 5.28
CA TYR A 53 -2.40 12.19 5.74
C TYR A 53 -1.32 11.65 6.67
N LYS A 54 -1.63 10.67 7.52
CA LYS A 54 -0.63 10.00 8.36
C LYS A 54 0.42 9.30 7.51
N LEU A 55 0.01 8.56 6.49
CA LEU A 55 0.94 7.89 5.58
C LEU A 55 1.71 8.87 4.70
N LEU A 56 1.05 9.92 4.18
CA LEU A 56 1.72 10.95 3.38
C LEU A 56 2.83 11.63 4.17
N ASP A 57 2.58 12.00 5.42
CA ASP A 57 3.59 12.60 6.29
C ASP A 57 4.74 11.63 6.59
N ALA A 58 4.43 10.38 6.96
CA ALA A 58 5.45 9.37 7.26
C ALA A 58 6.34 9.05 6.04
N ILE A 59 5.73 8.86 4.87
CA ILE A 59 6.43 8.61 3.61
C ILE A 59 7.31 9.82 3.25
N ASN A 60 6.77 11.04 3.36
CA ASN A 60 7.51 12.25 3.07
C ASN A 60 8.69 12.43 4.03
N GLN A 61 8.56 12.09 5.31
CA GLN A 61 9.68 12.16 6.25
C GLN A 61 10.83 11.23 5.89
N GLU A 62 10.51 10.02 5.41
CA GLU A 62 11.50 8.99 5.07
C GLU A 62 12.14 9.18 3.68
N LEU A 63 11.37 9.65 2.69
CA LEU A 63 11.77 9.57 1.29
C LEU A 63 12.02 10.92 0.60
N ARG A 64 11.66 12.07 1.20
CA ARG A 64 11.71 13.39 0.52
C ARG A 64 13.08 13.86 0.04
N PHE A 65 14.16 13.26 0.54
CA PHE A 65 15.50 13.65 0.13
C PHE A 65 15.86 13.06 -1.23
N ASP A 66 15.29 11.91 -1.55
CA ASP A 66 15.60 11.14 -2.76
C ASP A 66 14.44 11.14 -3.76
N TYR A 67 13.20 11.39 -3.31
CA TYR A 67 12.00 11.33 -4.13
C TYR A 67 11.11 12.57 -3.97
N HIS A 68 10.38 12.90 -5.05
CA HIS A 68 9.31 13.89 -5.01
C HIS A 68 8.00 13.21 -4.61
N ILE A 69 7.55 13.50 -3.38
CA ILE A 69 6.29 12.99 -2.82
C ILE A 69 5.17 14.02 -3.00
N THR A 70 4.05 13.62 -3.60
CA THR A 70 2.84 14.45 -3.69
C THR A 70 1.60 13.65 -3.30
N GLY A 71 0.49 14.34 -3.06
CA GLY A 71 -0.79 13.72 -2.76
C GLY A 71 -1.91 14.35 -3.57
N SER A 72 -2.81 13.53 -4.11
CA SER A 72 -4.05 13.98 -4.75
C SER A 72 -5.17 12.99 -4.48
N GLY A 73 -6.34 13.49 -4.05
CA GLY A 73 -7.39 12.62 -3.55
C GLY A 73 -6.85 11.77 -2.39
N MET A 74 -7.06 10.45 -2.45
CA MET A 74 -6.52 9.46 -1.49
C MET A 74 -5.29 8.73 -2.03
N THR A 75 -4.63 9.30 -3.03
CA THR A 75 -3.48 8.71 -3.71
C THR A 75 -2.22 9.50 -3.40
N ILE A 76 -1.20 8.79 -2.92
CA ILE A 76 0.15 9.31 -2.69
C ILE A 76 0.98 8.95 -3.91
N TYR A 77 1.70 9.92 -4.47
CA TYR A 77 2.58 9.73 -5.60
C TYR A 77 4.03 9.90 -5.18
N ILE A 78 4.87 8.95 -5.58
CA ILE A 78 6.31 8.92 -5.33
C ILE A 78 6.98 8.92 -6.70
N ASN A 79 7.66 10.02 -7.03
CA ASN A 79 8.33 10.19 -8.30
C ASN A 79 9.83 10.36 -8.09
N GLU A 80 10.63 9.73 -8.93
CA GLU A 80 12.07 9.95 -8.94
C GLU A 80 12.39 11.33 -9.56
N PRO A 81 13.27 12.14 -8.95
CA PRO A 81 13.55 13.50 -9.42
C PRO A 81 14.34 13.53 -10.73
N THR A 82 14.99 12.42 -11.12
CA THR A 82 15.84 12.33 -12.31
C THR A 82 15.41 11.17 -13.20
N GLN A 83 15.44 11.37 -14.53
CA GLN A 83 15.08 10.37 -15.56
C GLN A 83 16.10 9.23 -15.73
N GLU A 84 16.99 9.02 -14.76
CA GLU A 84 18.07 8.04 -14.89
C GLU A 84 17.59 6.65 -14.47
N ALA A 85 17.36 5.82 -15.50
CA ALA A 85 16.89 4.44 -15.46
C ALA A 85 15.43 4.26 -14.98
N ASP A 86 14.69 3.52 -15.78
CA ASP A 86 13.50 2.77 -15.36
C ASP A 86 13.84 2.03 -14.06
N LYS A 87 13.18 2.41 -12.97
CA LYS A 87 13.35 1.78 -11.67
C LYS A 87 12.02 1.15 -11.33
N ASP A 88 12.02 -0.19 -11.37
CA ASP A 88 10.91 -0.99 -10.85
C ASP A 88 10.72 -0.67 -9.37
N ILE A 89 9.85 0.31 -9.07
CA ILE A 89 9.56 0.72 -7.71
C ILE A 89 8.31 -0.02 -7.25
N THR A 90 8.46 -0.79 -6.19
CA THR A 90 7.36 -1.48 -5.54
C THR A 90 6.92 -0.72 -4.31
N ILE A 91 5.62 -0.47 -4.20
CA ILE A 91 5.00 0.10 -3.00
C ILE A 91 3.87 -0.83 -2.57
N THR A 92 3.92 -1.31 -1.33
CA THR A 92 2.83 -2.12 -0.75
C THR A 92 2.39 -1.57 0.59
N LEU A 93 1.12 -1.78 0.92
CA LEU A 93 0.55 -1.47 2.23
C LEU A 93 0.17 -2.78 2.93
N GLU A 94 0.73 -2.98 4.11
CA GLU A 94 0.47 -4.12 4.98
C GLU A 94 -0.27 -3.65 6.25
N ASP A 95 -1.35 -4.36 6.60
CA ASP A 95 -2.06 -4.17 7.86
C ASP A 95 -1.53 -5.16 8.91
N LEU A 96 -0.70 -4.68 9.85
CA LEU A 96 0.03 -5.54 10.77
C LEU A 96 -0.82 -6.04 11.93
N ASP A 97 -1.83 -5.27 12.32
CA ASP A 97 -2.61 -5.50 13.54
C ASP A 97 -4.12 -5.71 13.25
N ALA A 98 -4.45 -6.00 11.98
CA ALA A 98 -5.81 -6.20 11.46
C ALA A 98 -6.74 -5.01 11.80
N THR A 99 -6.27 -3.81 11.45
CA THR A 99 -6.93 -2.52 11.65
C THR A 99 -8.04 -2.23 10.63
N GLY A 100 -8.13 -3.02 9.55
CA GLY A 100 -9.11 -2.85 8.48
C GLY A 100 -8.70 -1.81 7.43
N VAL A 101 -7.51 -1.25 7.54
CA VAL A 101 -6.93 -0.34 6.56
C VAL A 101 -6.51 -1.14 5.32
N THR A 102 -6.89 -0.65 4.15
CA THR A 102 -6.56 -1.25 2.86
C THR A 102 -6.10 -0.18 1.89
N GLY A 103 -5.27 -0.59 0.95
CA GLY A 103 -4.73 0.28 -0.09
C GLY A 103 -4.12 -0.55 -1.22
N VAL A 104 -3.86 0.12 -2.34
CA VAL A 104 -3.32 -0.51 -3.55
C VAL A 104 -2.13 0.30 -4.04
N GLY A 105 -0.99 -0.37 -4.16
CA GLY A 105 0.18 0.15 -4.85
C GLY A 105 0.09 -0.12 -6.35
N SER A 106 0.56 0.81 -7.17
CA SER A 106 0.76 0.59 -8.60
C SER A 106 1.83 1.51 -9.18
N GLU A 107 2.43 1.08 -10.27
CA GLU A 107 3.38 1.86 -11.04
C GLU A 107 2.75 2.32 -12.37
N TRP A 108 3.05 3.55 -12.78
CA TRP A 108 2.67 4.09 -14.08
C TRP A 108 3.89 4.60 -14.84
N ARG A 109 4.04 4.19 -16.10
CA ARG A 109 5.12 4.64 -17.00
C ARG A 109 4.58 5.56 -18.09
N LYS A 110 5.15 6.75 -18.24
CA LYS A 110 4.75 7.73 -19.26
C LYS A 110 4.98 7.20 -20.67
N GLY A 111 3.96 7.31 -21.52
CA GLY A 111 4.01 6.87 -22.93
C GLY A 111 3.58 5.41 -23.15
N VAL A 112 3.34 4.64 -22.09
CA VAL A 112 2.70 3.32 -22.19
C VAL A 112 1.19 3.53 -22.28
N THR A 113 0.61 3.19 -23.44
CA THR A 113 -0.85 3.24 -23.63
C THR A 113 -1.48 2.25 -22.64
N ARG A 114 -2.58 2.65 -21.99
CA ARG A 114 -3.34 1.87 -21.00
C ARG A 114 -3.99 0.61 -21.61
N THR A 115 -3.24 -0.29 -22.24
CA THR A 115 -3.50 -1.70 -22.01
C THR A 115 -3.22 -1.87 -20.55
N GLY A 116 -4.23 -2.23 -19.75
CA GLY A 116 -4.02 -2.56 -18.35
C GLY A 116 -2.86 -3.54 -18.30
N GLY A 117 -1.67 -3.01 -18.02
CA GLY A 117 -0.57 -3.80 -17.53
C GLY A 117 -1.21 -4.51 -16.38
N VAL A 118 -1.22 -5.84 -16.47
CA VAL A 118 -1.74 -6.73 -15.43
C VAL A 118 -1.32 -6.02 -14.16
N ALA A 119 -2.30 -5.51 -13.39
CA ALA A 119 -1.98 -5.09 -12.05
C ALA A 119 -1.18 -6.28 -11.54
N GLU A 120 0.08 -6.09 -11.15
CA GLU A 120 0.64 -7.03 -10.20
C GLU A 120 -0.24 -6.84 -8.98
N VAL A 121 -1.40 -7.50 -9.04
CA VAL A 121 -2.18 -7.90 -7.91
C VAL A 121 -1.22 -8.87 -7.28
N ASN A 122 -0.28 -8.33 -6.50
CA ASN A 122 0.34 -9.08 -5.43
C ASN A 122 -0.86 -9.57 -4.64
N LYS A 123 -1.22 -10.81 -4.94
CA LYS A 123 -2.36 -11.50 -4.39
C LYS A 123 -2.09 -11.50 -2.90
N LEU A 124 -2.76 -10.60 -2.20
CA LEU A 124 -2.68 -10.49 -0.76
C LEU A 124 -3.26 -11.79 -0.21
N GLU A 125 -2.40 -12.76 0.08
CA GLU A 125 -2.78 -13.93 0.85
C GLU A 125 -2.86 -13.47 2.30
N ILE A 126 -4.06 -13.11 2.72
CA ILE A 126 -4.37 -12.85 4.12
C ILE A 126 -4.20 -14.18 4.84
N THR A 127 -3.02 -14.40 5.43
CA THR A 127 -2.88 -15.43 6.46
C THR A 127 -3.42 -14.81 7.73
N GLU A 128 -4.65 -15.18 8.11
CA GLU A 128 -5.16 -14.85 9.44
C GLU A 128 -4.14 -15.35 10.47
N ALA A 129 -3.43 -14.43 11.11
CA ALA A 129 -2.64 -14.75 12.29
C ALA A 129 -3.62 -15.07 13.43
N GLY A 130 -4.05 -16.32 13.49
CA GLY A 130 -4.74 -16.92 14.62
C GLY A 130 -6.16 -16.43 14.84
N SER A 131 -7.11 -16.93 14.04
CA SER A 131 -8.44 -17.20 14.56
C SER A 131 -8.28 -18.22 15.69
N GLY A 132 -8.18 -17.71 16.93
CA GLY A 132 -8.31 -18.53 18.12
C GLY A 132 -9.60 -19.33 17.97
N SER A 133 -9.46 -20.65 17.81
CA SER A 133 -10.55 -21.60 17.67
C SER A 133 -11.54 -21.41 18.81
N LYS A 134 -12.60 -20.64 18.56
CA LYS A 134 -13.84 -20.78 19.33
C LYS A 134 -14.58 -21.92 18.66
N ASP A 135 -14.40 -23.09 19.24
CA ASP A 135 -15.19 -24.29 19.05
C ASP A 135 -16.68 -23.90 19.04
N LEU A 136 -17.26 -23.75 17.85
CA LEU A 136 -18.69 -23.59 17.65
C LEU A 136 -19.27 -25.00 17.62
N SER A 137 -19.48 -25.58 18.80
CA SER A 137 -20.29 -26.79 18.94
C SER A 137 -21.74 -26.45 18.58
N VAL A 138 -22.11 -26.67 17.32
CA VAL A 138 -23.50 -26.60 16.85
C VAL A 138 -24.24 -27.82 17.36
N ASN A 139 -25.10 -27.65 18.36
CA ASN A 139 -26.01 -28.68 18.83
C ASN A 139 -27.27 -28.66 17.95
N LEU A 140 -27.38 -29.58 16.99
CA LEU A 140 -28.58 -29.74 16.17
C LEU A 140 -29.60 -30.62 16.91
N PRO A 141 -30.84 -30.16 17.14
CA PRO A 141 -31.90 -31.04 17.66
C PRO A 141 -32.27 -32.08 16.58
N MET A 142 -32.20 -33.36 16.94
CA MET A 142 -32.73 -34.45 16.12
C MET A 142 -34.26 -34.32 16.01
N GLU A 143 -34.78 -34.05 14.81
CA GLU A 143 -36.17 -34.37 14.49
C GLU A 143 -36.30 -35.89 14.34
N THR A 144 -37.23 -36.47 15.10
CA THR A 144 -37.58 -37.90 15.05
C THR A 144 -38.62 -38.10 13.95
N ILE A 145 -38.39 -39.10 13.09
CA ILE A 145 -39.32 -39.58 12.05
C ILE A 145 -40.53 -40.24 12.70
#